data_AF-A0A6N2BGM9-F1
#
_entry.id   AF-A0A6N2BGM9-F1
#
_cell.length_a   1.000
_cell.length_b   1.000
_cell.length_c   1.000
_cell.angle_alpha   90.00
_cell.angle_beta   90.00
_cell.angle_gamma   90.00
#
_symmetry.space_group_name_H-M   'P 1'
#
loop_
_entity.id
_entity.type
_entity.pdbx_description
1 polymer ?
#
loop_
_entity_poly.entity_id
_entity_poly.type
_entity_poly.pdbx_seq_one_letter_code
_entity_poly.pdbx_strand_id
1 'polypeptide(L)'
;APFLNLCVQVRIARIFNTYGPHMCLDDGRVVSNFVAQAIRKQPMTVYGDGKQTRSFQFVSDLVDGLVALMEGEHIGPFNLGNPGEFTMLELAGVVKEVIDPSATIEFKANTA
;
A
#
# COMPACT_ATOMS: atom_id res chain seq x y z
N ALA A 1 38.69 -13.58 17.68
CA ALA A 1 38.76 -12.87 16.39
C ALA A 1 37.93 -11.60 16.53
N PRO A 2 38.51 -10.41 16.36
CA PRO A 2 37.76 -9.16 16.52
C PRO A 2 36.77 -9.05 15.37
N PHE A 3 35.51 -8.81 15.68
CA PHE A 3 34.51 -8.44 14.69
C PHE A 3 34.95 -7.13 14.04
N LEU A 4 35.39 -7.23 12.79
CA LEU A 4 35.63 -6.06 11.95
C LEU A 4 34.28 -5.34 11.81
N ASN A 5 34.12 -4.24 12.52
CA ASN A 5 33.02 -3.31 12.28
C ASN A 5 33.32 -2.67 10.93
N LEU A 6 32.81 -3.28 9.85
CA LEU A 6 32.87 -2.69 8.52
C LEU A 6 32.11 -1.36 8.63
N CYS A 7 32.81 -0.23 8.54
CA CYS A 7 32.26 1.13 8.66
C CYS A 7 31.31 1.49 7.50
N VAL A 8 30.38 0.60 7.16
CA VAL A 8 29.40 0.77 6.11
C VAL A 8 28.25 1.56 6.70
N GLN A 9 28.02 2.73 6.13
CA GLN A 9 26.80 3.47 6.43
C GLN A 9 25.63 2.74 5.81
N VAL A 10 24.66 2.36 6.63
CA VAL A 10 23.43 1.70 6.21
C VAL A 10 22.23 2.57 6.56
N ARG A 11 21.16 2.41 5.79
CA ARG A 11 19.85 3.01 6.04
C ARG A 11 18.80 1.90 5.99
N ILE A 12 17.86 1.92 6.92
CA ILE A 12 16.83 0.87 7.05
C ILE A 12 15.46 1.53 6.93
N ALA A 13 14.83 1.42 5.76
CA ALA A 13 13.46 1.86 5.56
C ALA A 13 12.47 0.72 5.88
N ARG A 14 11.47 1.01 6.71
CA ARG A 14 10.29 0.17 6.96
C ARG A 14 9.13 0.72 6.15
N ILE A 15 8.93 0.15 4.98
CA ILE A 15 7.98 0.65 3.98
C ILE A 15 6.58 0.11 4.30
N PHE A 16 5.61 1.03 4.43
CA PHE A 16 4.19 0.69 4.57
C PHE A 16 3.55 0.43 3.20
N ASN A 17 2.25 0.08 3.18
CA ASN A 17 1.54 -0.25 1.94
C ASN A 17 1.68 0.89 0.94
N THR A 18 2.39 0.63 -0.15
CA THR A 18 2.65 1.61 -1.19
C THR A 18 1.93 1.22 -2.47
N TYR A 19 1.29 2.21 -3.11
CA TYR A 19 0.61 2.05 -4.38
C TYR A 19 1.01 3.11 -5.42
N GLY A 20 0.80 2.82 -6.70
CA GLY A 20 1.03 3.77 -7.78
C GLY A 20 1.18 3.11 -9.17
N PRO A 21 1.51 3.91 -10.20
CA PRO A 21 1.82 3.42 -11.53
C PRO A 21 2.88 2.31 -11.53
N HIS A 22 2.84 1.44 -12.55
CA HIS A 22 3.75 0.30 -12.71
C HIS A 22 3.60 -0.85 -11.70
N MET A 23 2.66 -0.76 -10.75
CA MET A 23 2.25 -1.94 -9.99
C MET A 23 1.68 -3.01 -10.92
N CYS A 24 1.99 -4.28 -10.65
CA CYS A 24 1.34 -5.39 -11.33
C CYS A 24 -0.14 -5.43 -10.94
N LEU A 25 -1.04 -5.49 -11.92
CA LEU A 25 -2.48 -5.56 -11.68
C LEU A 25 -2.89 -6.78 -10.86
N ASP A 26 -2.15 -7.88 -11.01
CA ASP A 26 -2.42 -9.16 -10.35
C ASP A 26 -1.44 -9.42 -9.18
N ASP A 27 -0.93 -8.38 -8.52
CA ASP A 27 0.01 -8.56 -7.39
C ASP A 27 -0.64 -9.08 -6.10
N GLY A 28 -1.98 -9.09 -6.03
CA GLY A 28 -2.76 -9.64 -4.92
C GLY A 28 -3.07 -8.65 -3.78
N ARG A 29 -2.54 -7.42 -3.80
CA ARG A 29 -2.90 -6.37 -2.83
C ARG A 29 -4.27 -5.76 -3.14
N VAL A 30 -4.87 -5.14 -2.12
CA VAL A 30 -6.25 -4.65 -2.22
C VAL A 30 -6.44 -3.53 -3.26
N VAL A 31 -5.51 -2.59 -3.36
CA VAL A 31 -5.60 -1.50 -4.36
C VAL A 31 -5.55 -2.05 -5.78
N SER A 32 -4.57 -2.90 -6.09
CA SER A 32 -4.44 -3.52 -7.42
C SER A 32 -5.64 -4.41 -7.74
N ASN A 33 -6.11 -5.20 -6.77
CA ASN A 33 -7.28 -6.07 -6.96
C ASN A 33 -8.55 -5.28 -7.25
N PHE A 34 -8.85 -4.22 -6.48
CA PHE A 34 -10.06 -3.41 -6.71
C PHE A 34 -9.99 -2.71 -8.07
N VAL A 35 -8.86 -2.11 -8.40
CA VAL A 35 -8.64 -1.48 -9.71
C VAL A 35 -8.80 -2.50 -10.84
N ALA A 36 -8.19 -3.68 -10.72
CA ALA A 36 -8.29 -4.74 -11.72
C ALA A 36 -9.73 -5.26 -11.86
N GLN A 37 -10.43 -5.48 -10.75
CA GLN A 37 -11.83 -5.93 -10.74
C GLN A 37 -12.75 -4.90 -11.40
N ALA A 38 -12.61 -3.61 -11.07
CA ALA A 38 -13.39 -2.53 -11.67
C ALA A 38 -13.15 -2.42 -13.19
N ILE A 39 -11.88 -2.46 -13.63
CA ILE A 39 -11.53 -2.44 -15.07
C ILE A 39 -12.10 -3.67 -15.79
N ARG A 40 -12.06 -4.85 -15.15
CA ARG A 40 -12.57 -6.13 -15.70
C ARG A 40 -14.09 -6.28 -15.58
N LYS A 41 -14.82 -5.27 -15.09
CA LYS A 41 -16.27 -5.33 -14.82
C LYS A 41 -16.67 -6.48 -13.89
N GLN A 42 -15.80 -6.82 -12.95
CA GLN A 42 -16.04 -7.81 -11.92
C GLN A 42 -16.40 -7.11 -10.59
N PRO A 43 -17.21 -7.74 -9.73
CA PRO A 43 -17.46 -7.22 -8.40
C PRO A 43 -16.15 -7.05 -7.60
N MET A 44 -16.01 -5.92 -6.90
CA MET A 44 -14.91 -5.71 -5.98
C MET A 44 -15.12 -6.52 -4.70
N THR A 45 -14.16 -7.38 -4.36
CA THR A 45 -14.33 -8.34 -3.25
C THR A 45 -13.91 -7.73 -1.92
N VAL A 46 -14.86 -7.50 -1.01
CA VAL A 46 -14.57 -7.05 0.36
C VAL A 46 -14.71 -8.23 1.32
N TYR A 47 -13.65 -8.55 2.05
CA TYR A 47 -13.67 -9.58 3.09
C TYR A 47 -14.15 -9.00 4.43
N GLY A 48 -15.04 -9.71 5.12
CA GLY A 48 -15.61 -9.28 6.39
C GLY A 48 -16.66 -8.19 6.22
N ASP A 49 -16.69 -7.21 7.12
CA ASP A 49 -17.62 -6.08 7.06
C ASP A 49 -17.06 -4.85 6.33
N GLY A 50 -15.79 -4.91 5.90
CA GLY A 50 -15.10 -3.85 5.17
C GLY A 50 -14.66 -2.66 6.02
N LYS A 51 -14.87 -2.70 7.35
CA LYS A 51 -14.49 -1.62 8.29
C LYS A 51 -13.04 -1.69 8.73
N GLN A 52 -12.34 -2.77 8.41
CA GLN A 52 -10.91 -2.87 8.67
C GLN A 52 -10.18 -1.75 7.94
N THR A 53 -9.29 -1.07 8.67
CA THR A 53 -8.53 0.05 8.14
C THR A 53 -7.15 -0.37 7.67
N ARG A 54 -6.62 0.35 6.69
CA ARG A 54 -5.22 0.33 6.28
C ARG A 54 -4.81 1.74 5.89
N SER A 55 -3.54 2.05 6.06
CA SER A 55 -2.96 3.22 5.42
C SER A 55 -2.30 2.86 4.09
N PHE A 56 -2.33 3.81 3.16
CA PHE A 56 -1.76 3.68 1.82
C PHE A 56 -0.92 4.92 1.48
N GLN A 57 0.32 4.70 1.07
CA GLN A 57 1.23 5.74 0.62
C GLN A 57 1.36 5.71 -0.91
N PHE A 58 1.35 6.86 -1.56
CA PHE A 58 1.58 6.92 -3.00
C PHE A 58 3.09 6.79 -3.31
N VAL A 59 3.42 6.21 -4.46
CA VAL A 59 4.80 5.85 -4.81
C VAL A 59 5.75 7.04 -4.85
N SER A 60 5.30 8.23 -5.26
CA SER A 60 6.17 9.42 -5.25
C SER A 60 6.62 9.78 -3.83
N ASP A 61 5.71 9.74 -2.86
CA ASP A 61 6.02 10.05 -1.46
C ASP A 61 7.02 9.04 -0.88
N LEU A 62 6.93 7.77 -1.31
CA LEU A 62 7.92 6.76 -0.94
C LEU A 62 9.30 7.09 -1.49
N VAL A 63 9.38 7.45 -2.77
CA VAL A 63 10.65 7.79 -3.42
C VAL A 63 11.29 8.99 -2.72
N ASP A 64 10.52 10.04 -2.45
CA ASP A 64 11.00 11.23 -1.74
C ASP A 64 11.50 10.85 -0.33
N GLY A 65 10.75 10.02 0.40
CA GLY A 65 11.15 9.53 1.72
C GLY A 65 12.42 8.67 1.71
N LEU A 66 12.63 7.85 0.68
CA LEU A 66 13.83 7.04 0.51
C LEU A 66 15.06 7.90 0.22
N VAL A 67 14.92 8.91 -0.65
CA VAL A 67 15.99 9.87 -0.95
C VAL A 67 16.35 10.67 0.31
N ALA A 68 15.36 11.22 1.02
CA ALA A 68 15.58 11.96 2.25
C ALA A 68 16.25 11.11 3.34
N LEU A 69 15.86 9.85 3.50
CA LEU A 69 16.50 8.93 4.45
C LEU A 69 17.95 8.62 4.05
N MET A 70 18.24 8.50 2.75
CA MET A 70 19.58 8.27 2.25
C MET A 70 20.51 9.46 2.50
N GLU A 71 20.03 10.67 2.23
CA GLU A 71 20.78 11.92 2.42
C GLU A 71 20.90 12.32 3.91
N GLY A 72 19.95 11.88 4.74
CA GLY A 72 19.92 12.17 6.16
C GLY A 72 20.96 11.41 6.99
N GLU A 73 21.15 11.88 8.22
CA GLU A 73 22.09 11.28 9.20
C GLU A 73 21.44 10.22 10.09
N HIS A 74 20.13 9.95 9.92
CA HIS A 74 19.41 8.99 10.77
C HIS A 74 19.99 7.58 10.64
N ILE A 75 20.35 6.99 11.78
CA ILE A 75 20.86 5.62 11.87
C ILE A 75 19.80 4.72 12.49
N GLY A 76 19.57 3.58 11.84
CA GLY A 76 18.63 2.57 12.27
C GLY A 76 17.30 2.60 11.49
N PRO A 77 16.31 1.81 11.92
CA PRO A 77 15.03 1.71 11.23
C PRO A 77 14.25 3.02 11.23
N PHE A 78 13.63 3.34 10.09
CA PHE A 78 12.75 4.48 9.92
C PHE A 78 11.47 4.05 9.18
N ASN A 79 10.30 4.42 9.69
CA ASN A 79 9.03 4.08 9.06
C ASN A 79 8.72 5.09 7.93
N LEU A 80 8.50 4.58 6.71
CA LEU A 80 8.02 5.37 5.57
C LEU A 80 6.61 4.92 5.24
N GLY A 81 5.63 5.75 5.60
CA GLY A 81 4.21 5.48 5.42
C GLY A 81 3.37 6.74 5.56
N ASN A 82 2.18 6.70 4.96
CA ASN A 82 1.13 7.68 5.21
C ASN A 82 0.40 7.29 6.51
N PRO A 83 0.18 8.20 7.48
CA PRO A 83 -0.57 7.90 8.70
C PRO A 83 -2.09 7.86 8.47
N GLY A 84 -2.58 8.36 7.33
CA GLY A 84 -4.00 8.37 6.99
C GLY A 84 -4.54 6.96 6.79
N GLU A 85 -5.46 6.56 7.67
CA GLU A 85 -6.16 5.29 7.58
C GLU A 85 -7.45 5.40 6.77
N PHE A 86 -7.74 4.35 6.00
CA PHE A 86 -8.96 4.20 5.22
C PHE A 86 -9.54 2.80 5.44
N THR A 87 -10.86 2.71 5.56
CA THR A 87 -11.59 1.45 5.52
C THR A 87 -11.54 0.84 4.11
N MET A 88 -11.76 -0.47 4.01
CA MET A 88 -11.84 -1.11 2.68
C MET A 88 -13.05 -0.63 1.89
N LEU A 89 -14.14 -0.23 2.58
CA LEU A 89 -15.31 0.37 1.94
C LEU A 89 -15.02 1.76 1.36
N GLU A 90 -14.29 2.60 2.08
CA GLU A 90 -13.86 3.91 1.55
C GLU A 90 -12.97 3.73 0.32
N LEU A 91 -12.00 2.81 0.39
CA LEU A 91 -11.15 2.50 -0.76
C LEU A 91 -11.97 2.00 -1.97
N ALA A 92 -12.91 1.08 -1.76
CA ALA A 92 -13.80 0.59 -2.83
C ALA A 92 -14.67 1.72 -3.40
N GLY A 93 -15.13 2.65 -2.54
CA GLY A 93 -15.88 3.84 -2.95
C GLY A 93 -15.07 4.74 -3.88
N VAL A 94 -13.81 5.04 -3.51
CA VAL A 94 -12.90 5.83 -4.36
C VAL A 94 -12.65 5.15 -5.70
N VAL A 95 -12.40 3.84 -5.71
CA VAL A 95 -12.20 3.10 -6.96
C VAL A 95 -13.43 3.16 -7.86
N LYS A 96 -14.64 3.01 -7.30
CA LYS A 96 -15.90 3.14 -8.03
C LYS A 96 -16.07 4.55 -8.61
N GLU A 97 -15.74 5.60 -7.86
CA GLU A 97 -15.82 6.97 -8.34
C GLU A 97 -14.86 7.25 -9.51
N VAL A 98 -13.61 6.79 -9.37
CA VAL A 98 -12.53 7.13 -10.32
C VAL A 98 -12.55 6.25 -11.57
N ILE A 99 -12.92 4.97 -11.46
CA ILE A 99 -12.77 3.99 -12.55
C ILE A 99 -14.11 3.63 -13.18
N ASP A 100 -15.09 3.25 -12.37
CA ASP A 100 -16.38 2.79 -12.88
C ASP A 100 -17.50 2.98 -11.84
N PRO A 101 -18.33 4.02 -11.98
CA PRO A 101 -19.44 4.27 -11.06
C PRO A 101 -20.46 3.14 -10.99
N SER A 102 -20.47 2.22 -11.97
CA SER A 102 -21.36 1.05 -11.98
C SER A 102 -20.79 -0.19 -11.28
N ALA A 103 -19.51 -0.18 -10.90
CA ALA A 103 -18.86 -1.32 -10.23
C ALA A 103 -19.58 -1.70 -8.93
N THR A 104 -19.79 -3.00 -8.72
CA THR A 104 -20.46 -3.54 -7.54
C THR A 104 -19.45 -4.02 -6.51
N ILE A 105 -19.89 -4.11 -5.24
CA ILE A 105 -19.08 -4.65 -4.14
C ILE A 105 -19.72 -5.97 -3.71
N GLU A 106 -18.90 -7.03 -3.63
CA GLU A 106 -19.30 -8.35 -3.14
C GLU A 106 -18.63 -8.61 -1.79
N PHE A 107 -19.42 -8.95 -0.77
CA PHE A 107 -18.90 -9.29 0.54
C PHE A 107 -18.62 -10.79 0.64
N LYS A 108 -17.43 -11.16 1.13
CA LYS A 108 -17.05 -12.55 1.39
C LYS A 108 -16.70 -12.75 2.85
N ALA A 109 -16.99 -13.93 3.37
CA ALA A 109 -16.55 -14.32 4.70
C ALA A 109 -15.03 -14.27 4.79
N ASN A 110 -14.51 -13.82 5.94
CA ASN A 110 -13.08 -13.83 6.18
C ASN A 110 -12.64 -15.28 6.34
N THR A 111 -11.98 -15.85 5.34
CA THR A 111 -11.34 -17.17 5.47
C THR A 111 -10.08 -16.98 6.29
N ALA A 112 -10.15 -17.40 7.56
CA ALA A 112 -8.99 -17.51 8.45
C ALA A 112 -7.93 -18.46 7.87
#